data_AF-A0A845PTL5-F1
#
_entry.id   AF-A0A845PTL5-F1
#
_cell.length_a   1.000
_cell.length_b   1.000
_cell.length_c   1.000
_cell.angle_alpha   90.00
_cell.angle_beta   90.00
_cell.angle_gamma   90.00
#
_symmetry.space_group_name_H-M   'P 1'
#
loop_
_entity.id
_entity.type
_entity.pdbx_description
1 polymer ?
#
loop_
_entity_poly.entity_id
_entity_poly.type
_entity_poly.pdbx_seq_one_letter_code
_entity_poly.pdbx_strand_id
1 'polypeptide(L)'
;MEKLKEEILERARKAEACETEYKKAYASNNVEDLLTIIKNNFNYCCIHGIIDAPLIKKYEKLFNASKIYANVNVSEGYLLASGNATVKASWDAIVTACDNSTVEAHNNSTVTAYDKSTVIARDNSTVIARDHVTVEAWDNSRVKAYNNSSVEASGDATVTAYDNATVRAYDYARVEALTEANVRAYDKSTVIARYNSTVRARYNSTVRAYDNVTVEAYDNSSVEASGHSTVRAHNNSSVRAHNNSSVEAYDDVYVTSYNTLSKVVLKDNAIYKILETNKVYYASDTIKFEKWETSSKSS
;
A
#
# COMPACT_ATOMS: atom_id res chain seq x y z
N MET A 1 -23.19 -14.22 -32.42
CA MET A 1 -23.70 -13.57 -31.20
C MET A 1 -24.18 -14.60 -30.20
N GLU A 2 -25.10 -15.49 -30.58
CA GLU A 2 -25.62 -16.56 -29.70
C GLU A 2 -24.53 -17.48 -29.13
N LYS A 3 -23.58 -17.93 -29.96
CA LYS A 3 -22.43 -18.74 -29.52
C LYS A 3 -21.56 -18.08 -28.43
N LEU A 4 -21.36 -16.76 -28.48
CA LEU A 4 -20.59 -16.03 -27.48
C LEU A 4 -21.34 -16.01 -26.14
N LYS A 5 -22.64 -15.73 -26.18
CA LYS A 5 -23.50 -15.72 -24.99
C LYS A 5 -23.50 -17.09 -24.31
N GLU A 6 -23.70 -18.16 -25.07
CA GLU A 6 -23.66 -19.54 -24.55
C GLU A 6 -22.31 -19.87 -23.92
N GLU A 7 -21.20 -19.55 -24.59
CA GLU A 7 -19.85 -19.82 -24.09
C GLU A 7 -19.55 -19.07 -22.78
N ILE A 8 -19.92 -17.80 -22.68
CA ILE A 8 -19.76 -17.01 -21.44
C ILE A 8 -20.62 -17.57 -20.31
N LEU A 9 -21.89 -17.87 -20.57
CA LEU A 9 -22.79 -18.38 -19.54
C LEU A 9 -22.34 -19.75 -19.04
N GLU A 10 -21.80 -20.59 -19.93
CA GLU A 10 -21.23 -21.88 -19.55
C GLU A 10 -19.99 -21.73 -18.67
N ARG A 11 -19.07 -20.82 -19.02
CA ARG A 11 -17.92 -20.48 -18.16
C ARG A 11 -18.37 -19.96 -16.80
N ALA A 12 -19.38 -19.10 -16.77
CA ALA A 12 -19.95 -18.55 -15.54
C ALA A 12 -20.58 -19.63 -14.64
N ARG A 13 -21.22 -20.67 -15.22
CA ARG A 13 -21.74 -21.82 -14.44
C ARG A 13 -20.60 -22.61 -13.83
N LYS A 14 -19.56 -22.90 -14.60
CA LYS A 14 -18.38 -23.64 -14.14
C LYS A 14 -17.63 -22.91 -13.03
N ALA A 15 -17.62 -21.58 -13.07
CA ALA A 15 -17.02 -20.73 -12.05
C ALA A 15 -17.94 -20.47 -10.84
N GLU A 16 -19.12 -21.11 -10.79
CA GLU A 16 -20.13 -20.93 -9.72
C GLU A 16 -20.55 -19.45 -9.51
N ALA A 17 -20.40 -18.62 -10.54
CA ALA A 17 -20.73 -17.20 -10.52
C ALA A 17 -22.25 -16.92 -10.45
N CYS A 18 -23.08 -17.96 -10.41
CA CYS A 18 -24.53 -17.87 -10.28
C CYS A 18 -25.00 -17.49 -8.87
N GLU A 19 -24.14 -17.51 -7.86
CA GLU A 19 -24.49 -17.15 -6.48
C GLU A 19 -24.10 -15.70 -6.11
N THR A 20 -23.40 -15.00 -7.00
CA THR A 20 -22.77 -13.70 -6.72
C THR A 20 -23.38 -12.55 -7.55
N GLU A 21 -22.67 -11.41 -7.67
CA GLU A 21 -23.08 -10.22 -8.43
C GLU A 21 -23.30 -10.49 -9.93
N TYR A 22 -22.72 -11.58 -10.46
CA TYR A 22 -22.85 -11.98 -11.86
C TYR A 22 -24.17 -12.73 -12.18
N LYS A 23 -25.04 -12.97 -11.19
CA LYS A 23 -26.33 -13.66 -11.35
C LYS A 23 -27.24 -13.01 -12.40
N LYS A 24 -27.13 -11.68 -12.59
CA LYS A 24 -27.87 -10.94 -13.63
C LYS A 24 -27.49 -11.37 -15.05
N ALA A 25 -26.30 -11.92 -15.28
CA ALA A 25 -25.85 -12.37 -16.60
C ALA A 25 -26.78 -13.45 -17.17
N TYR A 26 -27.33 -14.33 -16.33
CA TYR A 26 -28.26 -15.39 -16.74
C TYR A 26 -29.61 -14.85 -17.22
N ALA A 27 -29.99 -13.64 -16.80
CA ALA A 27 -31.20 -12.96 -17.23
C ALA A 27 -30.95 -11.99 -18.41
N SER A 28 -29.73 -11.94 -18.95
CA SER A 28 -29.42 -11.07 -20.11
C SER A 28 -30.26 -11.49 -21.31
N ASN A 29 -30.90 -10.52 -21.98
CA ASN A 29 -31.74 -10.82 -23.14
C ASN A 29 -30.88 -11.03 -24.39
N ASN A 30 -29.86 -10.20 -24.57
CA ASN A 30 -28.95 -10.24 -25.72
C ASN A 30 -27.47 -10.13 -25.31
N VAL A 31 -26.56 -10.13 -26.30
CA VAL A 31 -25.11 -10.07 -26.07
C VAL A 31 -24.67 -8.70 -25.52
N GLU A 32 -25.34 -7.61 -25.90
CA GLU A 32 -24.98 -6.25 -25.45
C GLU A 32 -25.27 -6.06 -23.96
N ASP A 33 -26.41 -6.59 -23.50
CA ASP A 33 -26.76 -6.66 -22.07
C ASP A 33 -25.68 -7.43 -21.30
N LEU A 34 -25.27 -8.59 -21.83
CA LEU A 34 -24.25 -9.43 -21.22
C LEU A 34 -22.88 -8.72 -21.16
N LEU A 35 -22.44 -8.07 -22.23
CA LEU A 35 -21.19 -7.30 -22.25
C LEU A 35 -21.23 -6.11 -21.29
N THR A 36 -22.40 -5.50 -21.08
CA THR A 36 -22.58 -4.47 -20.06
C THR A 36 -22.43 -5.03 -18.65
N ILE A 37 -22.98 -6.21 -18.38
CA ILE A 37 -22.80 -6.91 -17.09
C ILE A 37 -21.33 -7.27 -16.87
N ILE A 38 -20.64 -7.73 -17.92
CA ILE A 38 -19.19 -7.99 -17.86
C ILE A 38 -18.41 -6.74 -17.49
N LYS A 39 -18.67 -5.59 -18.13
CA LYS A 39 -17.98 -4.32 -17.79
C LYS A 39 -18.16 -3.92 -16.32
N ASN A 40 -19.38 -4.04 -15.81
CA ASN A 40 -19.67 -3.72 -14.42
C ASN A 40 -19.00 -4.67 -13.42
N ASN A 41 -18.63 -5.87 -13.85
CA ASN A 41 -18.00 -6.91 -13.04
C ASN A 41 -16.64 -7.32 -13.62
N PHE A 42 -15.95 -6.41 -14.31
CA PHE A 42 -14.87 -6.79 -15.22
C PHE A 42 -13.75 -7.54 -14.51
N ASN A 43 -13.30 -7.00 -13.39
CA ASN A 43 -12.27 -7.62 -12.56
C ASN A 43 -12.66 -9.02 -12.10
N TYR A 44 -13.90 -9.20 -11.63
CA TYR A 44 -14.43 -10.50 -11.23
C TYR A 44 -14.46 -11.48 -12.42
N CYS A 45 -14.92 -11.03 -13.59
CA CYS A 45 -15.00 -11.86 -14.78
C CYS A 45 -13.61 -12.36 -15.23
N CYS A 46 -12.58 -11.53 -15.13
CA CYS A 46 -11.20 -11.89 -15.42
C CYS A 46 -10.65 -12.92 -14.43
N ILE A 47 -10.76 -12.66 -13.13
CA ILE A 47 -10.20 -13.51 -12.07
C ILE A 47 -10.83 -14.90 -12.05
N HIS A 48 -12.14 -14.97 -12.29
CA HIS A 48 -12.88 -16.23 -12.29
C HIS A 48 -12.88 -16.93 -13.66
N GLY A 49 -12.12 -16.44 -14.65
CA GLY A 49 -12.00 -17.07 -15.97
C GLY A 49 -13.28 -17.07 -16.80
N ILE A 50 -14.26 -16.22 -16.45
CA ILE A 50 -15.49 -16.02 -17.23
C ILE A 50 -15.12 -15.41 -18.59
N ILE A 51 -14.18 -14.45 -18.58
CA ILE A 51 -13.50 -13.96 -19.76
C ILE A 51 -12.00 -14.20 -19.62
N ASP A 52 -11.34 -14.52 -20.73
CA ASP A 52 -9.90 -14.67 -20.83
C ASP A 52 -9.40 -14.07 -22.16
N ALA A 53 -8.08 -13.91 -22.30
CA ALA A 53 -7.50 -13.36 -23.52
C ALA A 53 -7.84 -14.19 -24.78
N PRO A 54 -7.82 -15.54 -24.77
CA PRO A 54 -8.26 -16.35 -25.91
C PRO A 54 -9.71 -16.10 -26.35
N LEU A 55 -10.66 -15.99 -25.40
CA LEU A 55 -12.07 -15.70 -25.68
C LEU A 55 -12.23 -14.31 -26.28
N ILE A 56 -11.58 -13.31 -25.68
CA ILE A 56 -11.62 -11.92 -26.15
C ILE A 56 -11.09 -11.86 -27.58
N LYS A 57 -9.97 -12.53 -27.87
CA LYS A 57 -9.39 -12.62 -29.22
C LYS A 57 -10.30 -13.37 -30.20
N LYS A 58 -10.94 -14.47 -29.79
CA LYS A 58 -11.86 -15.25 -30.65
C LYS A 58 -13.07 -14.43 -31.11
N TYR A 59 -13.58 -13.54 -30.26
CA TYR A 59 -14.73 -12.68 -30.55
C TYR A 59 -14.36 -11.18 -30.59
N GLU A 60 -13.15 -10.88 -31.04
CA GLU A 60 -12.52 -9.55 -30.97
C GLU A 60 -13.41 -8.42 -31.46
N LYS A 61 -14.07 -8.57 -32.61
CA LYS A 61 -14.95 -7.54 -33.16
C LYS A 61 -16.08 -7.13 -32.21
N LEU A 62 -16.66 -8.09 -31.49
CA LEU A 62 -17.76 -7.83 -30.55
C LEU A 62 -17.26 -7.19 -29.25
N PHE A 63 -16.15 -7.67 -28.71
CA PHE A 63 -15.54 -7.10 -27.52
C PHE A 63 -14.99 -5.69 -27.77
N ASN A 64 -14.29 -5.47 -28.88
CA ASN A 64 -13.78 -4.14 -29.27
C ASN A 64 -14.92 -3.13 -29.47
N ALA A 65 -16.04 -3.55 -30.08
CA ALA A 65 -17.23 -2.69 -30.19
C ALA A 65 -17.80 -2.26 -28.82
N SER A 66 -17.56 -3.06 -27.78
CA SER A 66 -17.93 -2.76 -26.39
C SER A 66 -16.78 -2.18 -25.55
N LYS A 67 -15.65 -1.80 -26.18
CA LYS A 67 -14.43 -1.32 -25.52
C LYS A 67 -13.86 -2.29 -24.48
N ILE A 68 -13.90 -3.59 -24.77
CA ILE A 68 -13.23 -4.63 -24.00
C ILE A 68 -12.09 -5.18 -24.84
N TYR A 69 -10.91 -5.27 -24.27
CA TYR A 69 -9.66 -5.58 -24.94
C TYR A 69 -8.85 -6.60 -24.15
N ALA A 70 -7.93 -7.28 -24.82
CA ALA A 70 -6.97 -8.16 -24.17
C ALA A 70 -5.58 -7.96 -24.76
N ASN A 71 -4.57 -7.81 -23.88
CA ASN A 71 -3.15 -7.77 -24.24
C ASN A 71 -2.79 -6.77 -25.36
N VAL A 72 -3.47 -5.62 -25.39
CA VAL A 72 -3.21 -4.52 -26.34
C VAL A 72 -3.18 -3.19 -25.60
N ASN A 73 -2.56 -2.17 -26.20
CA ASN A 73 -2.58 -0.82 -25.66
C ASN A 73 -3.96 -0.18 -25.82
N VAL A 74 -4.39 0.58 -24.82
CA VAL A 74 -5.70 1.22 -24.80
C VAL A 74 -5.62 2.65 -24.25
N SER A 75 -6.52 3.50 -24.75
CA SER A 75 -6.73 4.86 -24.25
C SER A 75 -8.00 5.00 -23.42
N GLU A 76 -8.86 3.98 -23.41
CA GLU A 76 -10.11 3.95 -22.65
C GLU A 76 -10.68 2.53 -22.69
N GLY A 77 -11.68 2.25 -21.85
CA GLY A 77 -12.34 0.95 -21.82
C GLY A 77 -11.69 -0.04 -20.86
N TYR A 78 -11.97 -1.31 -21.06
CA TYR A 78 -11.62 -2.39 -20.16
C TYR A 78 -10.57 -3.30 -20.79
N LEU A 79 -9.43 -3.49 -20.13
CA LEU A 79 -8.31 -4.27 -20.63
C LEU A 79 -7.96 -5.41 -19.68
N LEU A 80 -7.93 -6.63 -20.21
CA LEU A 80 -7.29 -7.77 -19.54
C LEU A 80 -5.84 -7.88 -20.02
N ALA A 81 -4.88 -7.75 -19.11
CA ALA A 81 -3.48 -8.04 -19.33
C ALA A 81 -3.12 -9.37 -18.62
N SER A 82 -2.74 -10.40 -19.37
CA SER A 82 -2.49 -11.74 -18.80
C SER A 82 -1.33 -12.49 -19.48
N GLY A 83 -0.91 -13.60 -18.88
CA GLY A 83 0.24 -14.40 -19.25
C GLY A 83 1.55 -13.65 -19.00
N ASN A 84 2.05 -12.97 -20.03
CA ASN A 84 3.28 -12.18 -20.00
C ASN A 84 3.12 -10.89 -20.83
N ALA A 85 1.90 -10.37 -20.95
CA ALA A 85 1.63 -9.21 -21.79
C ALA A 85 2.25 -7.94 -21.20
N THR A 86 2.78 -7.08 -22.08
CA THR A 86 3.18 -5.71 -21.75
C THR A 86 2.25 -4.76 -22.47
N VAL A 87 1.55 -3.90 -21.73
CA VAL A 87 0.53 -3.01 -22.27
C VAL A 87 0.66 -1.59 -21.71
N LYS A 88 0.19 -0.63 -22.50
CA LYS A 88 0.01 0.76 -22.10
C LYS A 88 -1.46 1.08 -21.96
N ALA A 89 -1.84 1.64 -20.82
CA ALA A 89 -3.17 2.12 -20.51
C ALA A 89 -3.10 3.62 -20.20
N SER A 90 -4.01 4.39 -20.78
CA SER A 90 -4.04 5.84 -20.61
C SER A 90 -5.47 6.36 -20.47
N TRP A 91 -5.57 7.64 -20.10
CA TRP A 91 -6.81 8.36 -19.82
C TRP A 91 -7.67 7.61 -18.80
N ASP A 92 -8.83 7.10 -19.19
CA ASP A 92 -9.80 6.49 -18.27
C ASP A 92 -9.86 4.96 -18.44
N ALA A 93 -8.76 4.34 -18.87
CA ALA A 93 -8.66 2.90 -19.02
C ALA A 93 -8.76 2.16 -17.67
N ILE A 94 -9.51 1.06 -17.65
CA ILE A 94 -9.65 0.15 -16.52
C ILE A 94 -8.95 -1.17 -16.88
N VAL A 95 -7.94 -1.54 -16.12
CA VAL A 95 -7.09 -2.71 -16.41
C VAL A 95 -7.20 -3.73 -15.29
N THR A 96 -7.38 -5.00 -15.66
CA THR A 96 -7.09 -6.14 -14.78
C THR A 96 -5.83 -6.82 -15.30
N ALA A 97 -4.82 -6.91 -14.45
CA ALA A 97 -3.51 -7.49 -14.75
C ALA A 97 -3.27 -8.73 -13.88
N CYS A 98 -2.90 -9.85 -14.49
CA CYS A 98 -2.59 -11.10 -13.78
C CYS A 98 -1.34 -11.79 -14.38
N ASP A 99 -0.98 -12.94 -13.81
CA ASP A 99 0.21 -13.72 -14.18
C ASP A 99 1.51 -12.91 -14.04
N ASN A 100 2.30 -12.78 -15.11
CA ASN A 100 3.52 -11.96 -15.15
C ASN A 100 3.35 -10.76 -16.12
N SER A 101 2.17 -10.16 -16.16
CA SER A 101 1.90 -9.02 -17.04
C SER A 101 2.56 -7.72 -16.54
N THR A 102 2.81 -6.79 -17.46
CA THR A 102 3.34 -5.46 -17.18
C THR A 102 2.40 -4.40 -17.73
N VAL A 103 2.02 -3.42 -16.89
CA VAL A 103 1.12 -2.33 -17.27
C VAL A 103 1.81 -0.99 -17.04
N GLU A 104 1.97 -0.20 -18.10
CA GLU A 104 2.27 1.24 -18.00
C GLU A 104 0.94 2.01 -17.97
N ALA A 105 0.56 2.54 -16.81
CA ALA A 105 -0.66 3.29 -16.57
C ALA A 105 -0.39 4.80 -16.46
N HIS A 106 -1.14 5.58 -17.24
CA HIS A 106 -1.00 7.04 -17.34
C HIS A 106 -2.34 7.76 -17.16
N ASN A 107 -2.28 9.06 -16.90
CA ASN A 107 -3.43 9.94 -16.70
C ASN A 107 -4.32 9.46 -15.53
N ASN A 108 -5.57 9.06 -15.78
CA ASN A 108 -6.54 8.65 -14.76
C ASN A 108 -6.80 7.13 -14.79
N SER A 109 -5.86 6.35 -15.32
CA SER A 109 -6.05 4.91 -15.51
C SER A 109 -6.18 4.20 -14.18
N THR A 110 -7.04 3.17 -14.12
CA THR A 110 -7.21 2.33 -12.95
C THR A 110 -6.71 0.92 -13.24
N VAL A 111 -5.80 0.40 -12.42
CA VAL A 111 -5.24 -0.95 -12.56
C VAL A 111 -5.55 -1.77 -11.32
N THR A 112 -6.13 -2.95 -11.50
CA THR A 112 -6.15 -4.00 -10.47
C THR A 112 -5.19 -5.10 -10.90
N ALA A 113 -4.13 -5.30 -10.13
CA ALA A 113 -3.04 -6.22 -10.44
C ALA A 113 -2.95 -7.35 -9.41
N TYR A 114 -2.63 -8.54 -9.91
CA TYR A 114 -2.52 -9.79 -9.16
C TYR A 114 -1.22 -10.54 -9.51
N ASP A 115 -0.95 -11.61 -8.76
CA ASP A 115 0.15 -12.54 -8.99
C ASP A 115 1.51 -11.82 -9.01
N LYS A 116 2.27 -11.97 -10.10
CA LYS A 116 3.61 -11.40 -10.31
C LYS A 116 3.59 -10.23 -11.28
N SER A 117 2.43 -9.57 -11.41
CA SER A 117 2.29 -8.44 -12.32
C SER A 117 3.17 -7.27 -11.88
N THR A 118 3.59 -6.46 -12.85
CA THR A 118 4.31 -5.19 -12.62
C THR A 118 3.49 -4.02 -13.14
N VAL A 119 3.37 -2.95 -12.36
CA VAL A 119 2.62 -1.76 -12.75
C VAL A 119 3.50 -0.52 -12.60
N ILE A 120 3.60 0.27 -13.66
CA ILE A 120 4.21 1.59 -13.62
C ILE A 120 3.07 2.60 -13.74
N ALA A 121 2.77 3.31 -12.65
CA ALA A 121 1.69 4.29 -12.55
C ALA A 121 2.24 5.72 -12.53
N ARG A 122 1.68 6.58 -13.39
CA ARG A 122 2.03 8.00 -13.48
C ARG A 122 0.78 8.89 -13.46
N ASP A 123 1.00 10.19 -13.31
CA ASP A 123 -0.05 11.21 -13.26
C ASP A 123 -1.04 10.98 -12.10
N ASN A 124 -2.33 10.74 -12.38
CA ASN A 124 -3.40 10.50 -11.40
C ASN A 124 -3.85 9.03 -11.39
N SER A 125 -3.00 8.10 -11.83
CA SER A 125 -3.36 6.70 -11.96
C SER A 125 -3.65 6.06 -10.59
N THR A 126 -4.58 5.10 -10.56
CA THR A 126 -4.93 4.35 -9.36
C THR A 126 -4.57 2.88 -9.52
N VAL A 127 -3.87 2.29 -8.55
CA VAL A 127 -3.46 0.90 -8.56
C VAL A 127 -3.96 0.18 -7.31
N ILE A 128 -4.53 -1.01 -7.50
CA ILE A 128 -4.78 -1.98 -6.45
C ILE A 128 -3.88 -3.19 -6.73
N ALA A 129 -2.88 -3.40 -5.89
CA ALA A 129 -1.89 -4.47 -6.00
C ALA A 129 -2.14 -5.54 -4.94
N ARG A 130 -2.24 -6.80 -5.35
CA ARG A 130 -2.46 -7.95 -4.47
C ARG A 130 -1.43 -9.04 -4.73
N ASP A 131 -1.05 -9.74 -3.67
CA ASP A 131 -0.12 -10.87 -3.68
C ASP A 131 1.35 -10.48 -3.91
N HIS A 132 1.94 -10.72 -5.07
CA HIS A 132 3.38 -10.51 -5.33
C HIS A 132 3.60 -9.43 -6.41
N VAL A 133 2.73 -8.42 -6.43
CA VAL A 133 2.77 -7.35 -7.42
C VAL A 133 3.85 -6.33 -7.07
N THR A 134 4.55 -5.87 -8.10
CA THR A 134 5.48 -4.74 -7.99
C THR A 134 4.87 -3.49 -8.61
N VAL A 135 4.91 -2.37 -7.90
CA VAL A 135 4.37 -1.08 -8.37
C VAL A 135 5.43 0.00 -8.27
N GLU A 136 5.63 0.73 -9.36
CA GLU A 136 6.29 2.04 -9.36
C GLU A 136 5.22 3.13 -9.51
N ALA A 137 5.11 4.04 -8.55
CA ALA A 137 4.08 5.07 -8.50
C ALA A 137 4.71 6.46 -8.45
N TRP A 138 4.40 7.28 -9.45
CA TRP A 138 4.94 8.62 -9.62
C TRP A 138 3.82 9.67 -9.60
N ASP A 139 4.20 10.94 -9.45
CA ASP A 139 3.31 12.11 -9.47
C ASP A 139 2.20 12.01 -8.43
N ASN A 140 0.92 12.07 -8.82
CA ASN A 140 -0.25 12.02 -7.94
C ASN A 140 -0.87 10.61 -7.87
N SER A 141 -0.11 9.58 -8.24
CA SER A 141 -0.62 8.19 -8.29
C SER A 141 -1.05 7.70 -6.91
N ARG A 142 -2.06 6.83 -6.90
CA ARG A 142 -2.63 6.26 -5.67
C ARG A 142 -2.52 4.75 -5.69
N VAL A 143 -1.91 4.15 -4.67
CA VAL A 143 -1.69 2.70 -4.59
C VAL A 143 -2.31 2.13 -3.33
N LYS A 144 -3.07 1.04 -3.47
CA LYS A 144 -3.39 0.13 -2.36
C LYS A 144 -2.62 -1.17 -2.57
N ALA A 145 -1.73 -1.49 -1.65
CA ALA A 145 -0.89 -2.69 -1.71
C ALA A 145 -1.26 -3.66 -0.58
N TYR A 146 -1.48 -4.90 -0.94
CA TYR A 146 -1.88 -5.98 -0.02
C TYR A 146 -0.88 -7.15 -0.09
N ASN A 147 -0.86 -7.98 0.96
CA ASN A 147 -0.03 -9.18 1.04
C ASN A 147 1.46 -8.86 0.80
N ASN A 148 2.15 -9.60 -0.07
CA ASN A 148 3.59 -9.45 -0.33
C ASN A 148 3.91 -8.45 -1.45
N SER A 149 3.02 -7.48 -1.70
CA SER A 149 3.22 -6.49 -2.76
C SER A 149 4.34 -5.52 -2.40
N SER A 150 5.11 -5.09 -3.40
CA SER A 150 6.15 -4.07 -3.23
C SER A 150 5.81 -2.79 -4.00
N VAL A 151 5.98 -1.65 -3.35
CA VAL A 151 5.71 -0.33 -3.93
C VAL A 151 6.93 0.57 -3.80
N GLU A 152 7.32 1.20 -4.90
CA GLU A 152 8.17 2.38 -4.92
C GLU A 152 7.31 3.60 -5.27
N ALA A 153 7.35 4.63 -4.43
CA ALA A 153 6.52 5.82 -4.56
C ALA A 153 7.37 7.10 -4.47
N SER A 154 7.20 8.02 -5.41
CA SER A 154 7.89 9.33 -5.46
C SER A 154 6.92 10.45 -5.82
N GLY A 155 7.37 11.70 -5.69
CA GLY A 155 6.52 12.87 -5.94
C GLY A 155 5.43 12.99 -4.86
N ASP A 156 4.19 13.26 -5.28
CA ASP A 156 3.02 13.39 -4.40
C ASP A 156 2.23 12.06 -4.25
N ALA A 157 2.85 10.93 -4.61
CA ALA A 157 2.20 9.64 -4.65
C ALA A 157 1.71 9.23 -3.25
N THR A 158 0.53 8.60 -3.20
CA THR A 158 -0.09 8.12 -1.96
C THR A 158 -0.21 6.61 -1.96
N VAL A 159 0.29 5.96 -0.91
CA VAL A 159 0.27 4.51 -0.76
C VAL A 159 -0.44 4.12 0.53
N THR A 160 -1.39 3.19 0.45
CA THR A 160 -1.90 2.45 1.61
C THR A 160 -1.39 1.02 1.52
N ALA A 161 -0.58 0.59 2.48
CA ALA A 161 0.04 -0.72 2.56
C ALA A 161 -0.57 -1.54 3.70
N TYR A 162 -0.98 -2.77 3.38
CA TYR A 162 -1.57 -3.73 4.31
C TYR A 162 -0.72 -5.01 4.36
N ASP A 163 -0.80 -5.72 5.48
CA ASP A 163 -0.14 -7.01 5.69
C ASP A 163 1.37 -6.89 5.45
N ASN A 164 1.99 -7.88 4.81
CA ASN A 164 3.43 -7.90 4.56
C ASN A 164 3.91 -6.96 3.43
N ALA A 165 3.11 -5.95 3.05
CA ALA A 165 3.45 -5.07 1.95
C ALA A 165 4.67 -4.21 2.28
N THR A 166 5.54 -4.01 1.28
CA THR A 166 6.79 -3.25 1.44
C THR A 166 6.77 -1.99 0.60
N VAL A 167 7.01 -0.84 1.21
CA VAL A 167 7.00 0.48 0.54
C VAL A 167 8.34 1.18 0.65
N ARG A 168 8.85 1.70 -0.47
CA ARG A 168 9.88 2.76 -0.50
C ARG A 168 9.21 4.06 -0.92
N ALA A 169 9.33 5.10 -0.12
CA ALA A 169 8.73 6.41 -0.34
C ALA A 169 9.80 7.50 -0.39
N TYR A 170 9.74 8.35 -1.40
CA TYR A 170 10.67 9.43 -1.68
C TYR A 170 9.93 10.76 -1.86
N ASP A 171 10.69 11.86 -1.84
CA ASP A 171 10.18 13.23 -2.02
C ASP A 171 9.02 13.58 -1.08
N TYR A 172 7.81 13.80 -1.59
CA TYR A 172 6.61 14.19 -0.85
C TYR A 172 5.62 13.03 -0.67
N ALA A 173 6.06 11.80 -0.94
CA ALA A 173 5.20 10.64 -0.93
C ALA A 173 4.58 10.41 0.45
N ARG A 174 3.33 9.95 0.45
CA ARG A 174 2.51 9.75 1.65
C ARG A 174 2.18 8.29 1.80
N VAL A 175 2.51 7.70 2.94
CA VAL A 175 2.29 6.27 3.20
C VAL A 175 1.42 6.09 4.44
N GLU A 176 0.36 5.30 4.31
CA GLU A 176 -0.34 4.70 5.43
C GLU A 176 0.01 3.21 5.49
N ALA A 177 0.69 2.78 6.55
CA ALA A 177 1.16 1.42 6.77
C ALA A 177 0.37 0.75 7.89
N LEU A 178 -0.24 -0.39 7.57
CA LEU A 178 -1.17 -1.11 8.42
C LEU A 178 -0.73 -2.58 8.51
N THR A 179 -0.82 -3.14 9.71
CA THR A 179 -0.69 -4.59 9.97
C THR A 179 0.56 -5.20 9.34
N GLU A 180 1.72 -5.15 10.02
CA GLU A 180 2.98 -5.80 9.55
C GLU A 180 3.65 -5.18 8.32
N ALA A 181 3.10 -4.08 7.78
CA ALA A 181 3.69 -3.39 6.64
C ALA A 181 5.07 -2.81 6.96
N ASN A 182 5.95 -2.82 5.96
CA ASN A 182 7.33 -2.35 6.07
C ASN A 182 7.55 -1.12 5.19
N VAL A 183 8.00 -0.01 5.78
CA VAL A 183 8.19 1.26 5.06
C VAL A 183 9.62 1.76 5.19
N ARG A 184 10.20 2.20 4.08
CA ARG A 184 11.39 3.05 4.03
C ARG A 184 11.01 4.40 3.45
N ALA A 185 11.09 5.44 4.25
CA ALA A 185 10.75 6.81 3.89
C ALA A 185 12.01 7.68 3.82
N TYR A 186 12.09 8.48 2.76
CA TYR A 186 13.20 9.37 2.46
C TYR A 186 12.69 10.78 2.16
N ASP A 187 13.62 11.74 2.25
CA ASP A 187 13.42 13.15 1.92
C ASP A 187 12.30 13.79 2.74
N LYS A 188 11.20 14.23 2.13
CA LYS A 188 10.08 14.89 2.82
C LYS A 188 8.85 13.96 2.94
N SER A 189 9.08 12.65 2.86
CA SER A 189 8.01 11.66 2.91
C SER A 189 7.29 11.69 4.25
N THR A 190 5.99 11.40 4.22
CA THR A 190 5.17 11.30 5.43
C THR A 190 4.61 9.90 5.60
N VAL A 191 4.81 9.30 6.77
CA VAL A 191 4.31 7.96 7.10
C VAL A 191 3.37 8.02 8.30
N ILE A 192 2.20 7.39 8.16
CA ILE A 192 1.34 6.99 9.28
C ILE A 192 1.43 5.48 9.39
N ALA A 193 1.97 4.99 10.50
CA ALA A 193 2.12 3.56 10.75
C ALA A 193 1.28 3.14 11.96
N ARG A 194 0.62 1.99 11.85
CA ARG A 194 -0.21 1.40 12.92
C ARG A 194 0.10 -0.08 13.12
N TYR A 195 -0.30 -0.61 14.27
CA TYR A 195 -0.15 -2.02 14.63
C TYR A 195 1.31 -2.49 14.56
N ASN A 196 1.58 -3.70 14.07
CA ASN A 196 2.93 -4.29 14.06
C ASN A 196 3.80 -3.82 12.87
N SER A 197 3.58 -2.61 12.37
CA SER A 197 4.31 -2.08 11.21
C SER A 197 5.74 -1.65 11.58
N THR A 198 6.65 -1.64 10.60
CA THR A 198 8.02 -1.17 10.77
C THR A 198 8.33 -0.02 9.81
N VAL A 199 8.94 1.05 10.32
CA VAL A 199 9.28 2.24 9.53
C VAL A 199 10.75 2.58 9.70
N ARG A 200 11.46 2.79 8.59
CA ARG A 200 12.76 3.46 8.55
C ARG A 200 12.63 4.80 7.87
N ALA A 201 12.84 5.89 8.61
CA ALA A 201 12.75 7.27 8.13
C ALA A 201 14.13 7.92 8.07
N ARG A 202 14.42 8.64 6.98
CA ARG A 202 15.68 9.37 6.77
C ARG A 202 15.45 10.78 6.26
N TYR A 203 16.50 11.60 6.33
CA TYR A 203 16.50 12.99 5.90
C TYR A 203 15.44 13.84 6.63
N ASN A 204 14.44 14.39 5.96
CA ASN A 204 13.42 15.25 6.55
C ASN A 204 12.05 14.54 6.66
N SER A 205 12.07 13.21 6.82
CA SER A 205 10.84 12.41 6.83
C SER A 205 10.07 12.61 8.12
N THR A 206 8.73 12.51 8.04
CA THR A 206 7.85 12.59 9.20
C THR A 206 7.12 11.27 9.41
N VAL A 207 7.11 10.76 10.64
CA VAL A 207 6.46 9.50 11.01
C VAL A 207 5.48 9.74 12.16
N ARG A 208 4.26 9.24 12.02
CA ARG A 208 3.33 9.03 13.15
C ARG A 208 3.15 7.53 13.38
N ALA A 209 3.50 7.07 14.56
CA ALA A 209 3.51 5.67 14.96
C ALA A 209 2.49 5.41 16.09
N TYR A 210 1.61 4.44 15.87
CA TYR A 210 0.54 4.07 16.79
C TYR A 210 0.55 2.57 17.09
N ASP A 211 0.29 2.20 18.34
CA ASP A 211 0.26 0.82 18.84
C ASP A 211 1.64 0.14 18.90
N ASN A 212 1.91 -0.93 18.17
CA ASN A 212 3.12 -1.75 18.30
C ASN A 212 4.15 -1.48 17.18
N VAL A 213 4.30 -0.21 16.79
CA VAL A 213 5.13 0.16 15.65
C VAL A 213 6.59 0.27 16.07
N THR A 214 7.49 -0.23 15.22
CA THR A 214 8.94 0.00 15.35
C THR A 214 9.39 1.07 14.37
N VAL A 215 10.07 2.11 14.85
CA VAL A 215 10.59 3.21 14.02
C VAL A 215 12.10 3.33 14.20
N GLU A 216 12.83 3.35 13.09
CA GLU A 216 14.20 3.87 13.04
C GLU A 216 14.21 5.22 12.31
N ALA A 217 14.63 6.29 12.98
CA ALA A 217 14.69 7.64 12.44
C ALA A 217 16.14 8.14 12.40
N TYR A 218 16.52 8.72 11.26
CA TYR A 218 17.86 9.26 11.02
C TYR A 218 17.78 10.69 10.48
N ASP A 219 18.90 11.40 10.59
CA ASP A 219 19.10 12.76 10.08
C ASP A 219 18.15 13.78 10.74
N ASN A 220 17.34 14.53 9.98
CA ASN A 220 16.41 15.53 10.49
C ASN A 220 14.97 14.99 10.56
N SER A 221 14.81 13.69 10.81
CA SER A 221 13.49 13.05 10.80
C SER A 221 12.68 13.41 12.05
N SER A 222 11.36 13.53 11.91
CA SER A 222 10.44 13.80 13.02
C SER A 222 9.55 12.60 13.29
N VAL A 223 9.48 12.14 14.54
CA VAL A 223 8.65 11.00 14.95
C VAL A 223 7.68 11.40 16.04
N GLU A 224 6.39 11.17 15.83
CA GLU A 224 5.37 11.15 16.87
C GLU A 224 5.01 9.69 17.17
N ALA A 225 5.24 9.23 18.40
CA ALA A 225 5.03 7.85 18.80
C ALA A 225 4.06 7.73 19.98
N SER A 226 3.15 6.77 19.91
CA SER A 226 2.18 6.46 20.96
C SER A 226 1.86 4.97 21.04
N GLY A 227 1.14 4.56 22.08
CA GLY A 227 0.86 3.14 22.33
C GLY A 227 2.07 2.43 22.93
N HIS A 228 2.43 1.27 22.37
CA HIS A 228 3.62 0.47 22.70
C HIS A 228 4.73 0.62 21.64
N SER A 229 4.77 1.76 20.95
CA SER A 229 5.71 1.98 19.85
C SER A 229 7.14 2.08 20.37
N THR A 230 8.10 1.57 19.61
CA THR A 230 9.53 1.65 19.90
C THR A 230 10.22 2.52 18.87
N VAL A 231 10.96 3.54 19.32
CA VAL A 231 11.68 4.48 18.45
C VAL A 231 13.18 4.39 18.73
N ARG A 232 13.98 4.16 17.69
CA ARG A 232 15.42 4.44 17.68
C ARG A 232 15.67 5.65 16.81
N ALA A 233 16.21 6.71 17.40
CA ALA A 233 16.45 7.98 16.73
C ALA A 233 17.94 8.33 16.76
N HIS A 234 18.46 8.83 15.64
CA HIS A 234 19.86 9.17 15.42
C HIS A 234 20.01 10.58 14.83
N ASN A 235 21.24 11.11 14.86
CA ASN A 235 21.62 12.42 14.31
C ASN A 235 20.77 13.57 14.90
N ASN A 236 20.14 14.40 14.05
CA ASN A 236 19.36 15.57 14.44
C ASN A 236 17.84 15.27 14.52
N SER A 237 17.46 14.02 14.76
CA SER A 237 16.05 13.63 14.72
C SER A 237 15.32 14.19 15.95
N SER A 238 14.01 14.43 15.80
CA SER A 238 13.15 14.83 16.91
C SER A 238 12.10 13.77 17.19
N VAL A 239 11.88 13.45 18.47
CA VAL A 239 10.90 12.45 18.89
C VAL A 239 9.93 13.07 19.90
N ARG A 240 8.63 12.96 19.61
CA ARG A 240 7.55 13.20 20.58
C ARG A 240 6.92 11.86 20.91
N ALA A 241 7.06 11.43 22.16
CA ALA A 241 6.60 10.12 22.60
C ALA A 241 5.54 10.23 23.71
N HIS A 242 4.56 9.33 23.63
CA HIS A 242 3.39 9.27 24.52
C HIS A 242 3.13 7.84 25.01
N ASN A 243 2.37 7.72 26.10
CA ASN A 243 1.91 6.44 26.66
C ASN A 243 3.07 5.46 26.95
N ASN A 244 2.93 4.19 26.56
CA ASN A 244 3.91 3.13 26.80
C ASN A 244 5.03 3.08 25.73
N SER A 245 5.25 4.18 25.00
CA SER A 245 6.31 4.23 23.99
C SER A 245 7.70 4.16 24.64
N SER A 246 8.63 3.54 23.93
CA SER A 246 10.04 3.45 24.31
C SER A 246 10.92 4.19 23.32
N VAL A 247 11.93 4.92 23.81
CA VAL A 247 12.83 5.71 22.94
C VAL A 247 14.28 5.41 23.26
N GLU A 248 15.07 5.09 22.24
CA GLU A 248 16.53 5.15 22.28
C GLU A 248 16.98 6.31 21.38
N ALA A 249 17.72 7.27 21.95
CA ALA A 249 18.17 8.47 21.28
C ALA A 249 19.71 8.56 21.31
N TYR A 250 20.28 8.87 20.16
CA TYR A 250 21.72 8.93 19.88
C TYR A 250 22.07 10.29 19.26
N ASP A 251 23.33 10.70 19.31
CA ASP A 251 23.82 11.96 18.74
C ASP A 251 23.07 13.21 19.28
N ASP A 252 22.58 14.11 18.42
CA ASP A 252 21.94 15.38 18.77
C ASP A 252 20.39 15.27 18.84
N VAL A 253 19.86 14.09 19.14
CA VAL A 253 18.41 13.84 19.15
C VAL A 253 17.71 14.57 20.30
N TYR A 254 16.56 15.18 19.99
CA TYR A 254 15.69 15.83 20.97
C TYR A 254 14.39 15.04 21.19
N VAL A 255 14.23 14.51 22.39
CA VAL A 255 13.05 13.74 22.83
C VAL A 255 12.15 14.60 23.71
N THR A 256 10.84 14.54 23.47
CA THR A 256 9.82 15.18 24.33
C THR A 256 8.70 14.21 24.68
N SER A 257 8.14 14.38 25.88
CA SER A 257 6.90 13.73 26.31
C SER A 257 6.14 14.63 27.27
N TYR A 258 4.84 14.36 27.44
CA TYR A 258 4.06 15.07 28.47
C TYR A 258 4.43 14.57 29.88
N ASN A 259 4.42 13.25 30.07
CA ASN A 259 4.78 12.56 31.32
C ASN A 259 6.05 11.71 31.14
N THR A 260 6.64 11.25 32.24
CA THR A 260 7.79 10.34 32.19
C THR A 260 7.47 9.07 31.40
N LEU A 261 8.20 8.83 30.32
CA LEU A 261 8.15 7.58 29.59
C LEU A 261 8.75 6.44 30.41
N SER A 262 8.19 5.24 30.25
CA SER A 262 8.63 4.08 31.03
C SER A 262 10.02 3.54 30.62
N LYS A 263 10.51 3.88 29.42
CA LYS A 263 11.82 3.48 28.91
C LYS A 263 12.38 4.55 27.97
N VAL A 264 13.46 5.20 28.39
CA VAL A 264 14.24 6.15 27.59
C VAL A 264 15.72 5.87 27.78
N VAL A 265 16.45 5.74 26.69
CA VAL A 265 17.92 5.65 26.68
C VAL A 265 18.45 6.84 25.91
N LEU A 266 19.35 7.61 26.52
CA LEU A 266 20.02 8.76 25.90
C LEU A 266 21.51 8.46 25.78
N LYS A 267 22.11 8.79 24.63
CA LYS A 267 23.55 8.71 24.38
C LYS A 267 24.04 10.00 23.71
N ASP A 268 25.34 10.20 23.75
CA ASP A 268 26.03 11.33 23.10
C ASP A 268 25.51 12.69 23.57
N ASN A 269 24.92 13.50 22.69
CA ASN A 269 24.35 14.81 23.01
C ASN A 269 22.82 14.77 23.17
N ALA A 270 22.21 13.58 23.24
CA ALA A 270 20.76 13.46 23.19
C ALA A 270 20.11 14.06 24.45
N ILE A 271 18.99 14.73 24.25
CA ILE A 271 18.26 15.47 25.29
C ILE A 271 16.84 14.93 25.39
N TYR A 272 16.32 14.84 26.62
CA TYR A 272 14.93 14.49 26.87
C TYR A 272 14.25 15.52 27.79
N LYS A 273 13.15 16.12 27.32
CA LYS A 273 12.33 17.07 28.07
C LYS A 273 10.96 16.49 28.42
N ILE A 274 10.62 16.52 29.70
CA ILE A 274 9.27 16.25 30.21
C ILE A 274 8.52 17.57 30.33
N LEU A 275 7.44 17.73 29.56
CA LEU A 275 6.72 18.99 29.46
C LEU A 275 5.95 19.35 30.74
N GLU A 276 5.30 18.39 31.39
CA GLU A 276 4.51 18.62 32.60
C GLU A 276 5.33 19.22 33.75
N THR A 277 6.56 18.76 33.91
CA THR A 277 7.45 19.16 35.02
C THR A 277 8.54 20.14 34.59
N ASN A 278 8.64 20.44 33.29
CA ASN A 278 9.73 21.19 32.67
C ASN A 278 11.13 20.64 32.99
N LYS A 279 11.23 19.35 33.35
CA LYS A 279 12.51 18.67 33.62
C LYS A 279 13.20 18.31 32.32
N VAL A 280 14.52 18.49 32.30
CA VAL A 280 15.38 18.14 31.16
C VAL A 280 16.45 17.16 31.63
N TYR A 281 16.64 16.10 30.87
CA TYR A 281 17.65 15.07 31.06
C TYR A 281 18.63 15.11 29.88
N TYR A 282 19.90 14.87 30.17
CA TYR A 282 20.98 14.80 29.20
C TYR A 282 21.62 13.42 29.30
N ALA A 283 22.21 12.96 28.20
CA ALA A 283 23.14 11.84 28.26
C ALA A 283 24.29 12.18 29.23
N SER A 284 24.56 11.29 30.18
CA SER A 284 25.74 11.36 31.05
C SER A 284 26.17 9.95 31.41
N ASP A 285 27.45 9.78 31.73
CA ASP A 285 28.07 8.50 32.10
C ASP A 285 27.44 7.82 33.34
N THR A 286 26.41 8.41 33.97
CA THR A 286 25.76 7.93 35.21
C THR A 286 24.24 7.76 35.16
N ILE A 287 23.54 7.86 34.01
CA ILE A 287 22.08 7.65 33.99
C ILE A 287 21.66 6.38 33.24
N LYS A 288 21.20 5.37 34.01
CA LYS A 288 20.41 4.22 33.56
C LYS A 288 18.94 4.40 33.96
N PHE A 289 18.00 4.21 33.02
CA PHE A 289 16.60 3.94 33.33
C PHE A 289 16.26 2.48 32.98
N GLU A 290 16.18 1.63 34.01
CA GLU A 290 15.69 0.25 33.94
C GLU A 290 14.22 0.21 34.43
N LYS A 291 13.31 -0.36 33.64
CA LYS A 291 11.93 -0.65 34.03
C LYS A 291 11.89 -2.05 34.65
N TRP A 292 11.60 -2.18 35.95
CA TRP A 292 11.47 -3.50 36.61
C TRP A 292 10.00 -3.94 36.72
N GLU A 293 9.74 -5.19 36.37
CA GLU A 293 8.42 -5.79 36.22
C GLU A 293 7.68 -6.00 37.56
N THR A 294 6.35 -5.94 37.50
CA THR A 294 5.45 -6.32 38.60
C THR A 294 5.55 -7.81 38.86
N SER A 295 6.21 -8.21 39.96
CA SER A 295 6.01 -9.54 40.52
C SER A 295 4.69 -9.57 41.28
N SER A 296 3.64 -10.09 40.64
CA SER A 296 2.47 -10.61 41.34
C SER A 296 2.92 -11.75 42.26
N LYS A 297 3.02 -11.48 43.57
CA LYS A 297 2.90 -12.52 44.58
C LYS A 297 1.55 -12.38 45.25
N SER A 298 0.63 -13.21 44.77
CA SER A 298 -0.51 -13.70 45.56
C SER A 298 0.01 -14.29 46.87
N SER A 299 -0.43 -13.71 47.98
CA SER A 299 -0.54 -14.39 49.27
C SER A 299 -1.92 -14.07 49.82
#